data_AF-A0A0T6B9M0-F1
#
_entry.id   AF-A0A0T6B9M0-F1
#
_cell.length_a   1.000
_cell.length_b   1.000
_cell.length_c   1.000
_cell.angle_alpha   90.00
_cell.angle_beta   90.00
_cell.angle_gamma   90.00
#
_symmetry.space_group_name_H-M   'P 1'
#
loop_
_entity.id
_entity.type
_entity.pdbx_description
1 polymer ?
#
loop_
_entity_poly.entity_id
_entity_poly.type
_entity_poly.pdbx_seq_one_letter_code
_entity_poly.pdbx_strand_id
1 'polypeptide(L)'
;GLDTRTPITLWKDKAMVECNVAVLHSFQMKGVTIVDHHTASESFMKHMENEVRLRNGCPADWVWIVPPLSGSATPVFHQEMALYFLKPSYEYQDPAWRTHVWKKGRDSGKSQKKPKRKFHFKQIARAVKFTSKLFGRALSRRIKATVLYATETGKSEGFAKKLGEIFGHAFNAQVYCMSDYDISNIEHEALLLVVTSTFGNG
;
A
#
# COMPACT_ATOMS: atom_id res chain seq x y z
N GLY A 1 -21.89 -19.37 -31.27
CA GLY A 1 -22.19 -18.86 -29.92
C GLY A 1 -23.09 -19.84 -29.19
N LEU A 2 -23.20 -19.75 -27.86
CA LEU A 2 -24.10 -20.58 -27.06
C LEU A 2 -25.57 -20.19 -27.29
N ASP A 3 -26.50 -21.14 -27.17
CA ASP A 3 -27.95 -20.85 -27.21
C ASP A 3 -28.43 -20.32 -25.86
N THR A 4 -28.66 -19.00 -25.78
CA THR A 4 -29.04 -18.32 -24.53
C THR A 4 -30.55 -18.24 -24.31
N ARG A 5 -31.37 -18.83 -25.19
CA ARG A 5 -32.84 -18.66 -25.17
C ARG A 5 -33.52 -19.44 -24.04
N THR A 6 -32.91 -20.52 -23.57
CA THR A 6 -33.47 -21.37 -22.51
C THR A 6 -32.40 -21.75 -21.49
N PRO A 7 -32.72 -21.78 -20.19
CA PRO A 7 -31.77 -22.15 -19.14
C PRO A 7 -31.35 -23.63 -19.19
N ILE A 8 -32.15 -24.51 -19.81
CA ILE A 8 -31.89 -25.97 -19.89
C ILE A 8 -30.61 -26.27 -20.71
N THR A 9 -30.20 -25.35 -21.58
CA THR A 9 -28.92 -25.45 -22.33
C THR A 9 -27.69 -25.33 -21.43
N LEU A 10 -27.88 -24.89 -20.18
CA LEU A 10 -26.83 -24.60 -19.20
C LEU A 10 -25.80 -23.61 -19.75
N TRP A 11 -26.23 -22.67 -20.59
CA TRP A 11 -25.33 -21.72 -21.24
C TRP A 11 -24.57 -20.87 -20.23
N LYS A 12 -25.18 -20.57 -19.08
CA LYS A 12 -24.56 -19.81 -17.99
C LYS A 12 -23.43 -20.60 -17.34
N ASP A 13 -23.68 -21.86 -17.03
CA ASP A 13 -22.71 -22.78 -16.43
C ASP A 13 -21.50 -22.96 -17.35
N LYS A 14 -21.75 -23.21 -18.65
CA LYS A 14 -20.68 -23.31 -19.67
C LYS A 14 -19.87 -22.01 -19.76
N ALA A 15 -20.53 -20.87 -19.90
CA ALA A 15 -19.84 -19.58 -19.99
C ALA A 15 -19.02 -19.28 -18.71
N MET A 16 -19.56 -19.59 -17.53
CA MET A 16 -18.90 -19.37 -16.25
C MET A 16 -17.65 -20.23 -16.09
N VAL A 17 -17.67 -21.49 -16.52
CA VAL A 17 -16.48 -22.36 -16.53
C VAL A 17 -15.41 -21.81 -17.47
N GLU A 18 -15.77 -21.48 -18.71
CA GLU A 18 -14.81 -20.92 -19.69
C GLU A 18 -14.20 -19.59 -19.21
N CYS A 19 -15.00 -18.73 -18.57
CA CYS A 19 -14.49 -17.51 -17.95
C CYS A 19 -13.45 -17.80 -16.84
N ASN A 20 -13.71 -18.79 -15.98
CA ASN A 20 -12.75 -19.18 -14.94
C ASN A 20 -11.46 -19.74 -15.54
N VAL A 21 -11.55 -20.57 -16.58
CA VAL A 21 -10.38 -21.09 -17.32
C VAL A 21 -9.57 -19.94 -17.90
N ALA A 22 -10.22 -18.96 -18.54
CA ALA A 22 -9.54 -17.80 -19.13
C ALA A 22 -8.82 -16.95 -18.08
N VAL A 23 -9.41 -16.76 -16.89
CA VAL A 23 -8.77 -16.05 -15.78
C VAL A 23 -7.50 -16.77 -15.33
N LEU A 24 -7.60 -18.06 -15.00
CA LEU A 24 -6.46 -18.86 -14.54
C LEU A 24 -5.33 -18.89 -15.58
N HIS A 25 -5.67 -19.15 -16.85
CA HIS A 25 -4.72 -19.15 -17.96
C HIS A 25 -4.00 -17.80 -18.11
N SER A 26 -4.73 -16.69 -18.02
CA SER A 26 -4.16 -15.35 -18.18
C SER A 26 -3.17 -15.01 -17.07
N PHE A 27 -3.49 -15.36 -15.83
CA PHE A 27 -2.60 -15.15 -14.68
C PHE A 27 -1.34 -16.02 -14.79
N GLN A 28 -1.50 -17.30 -15.16
CA GLN A 28 -0.38 -18.22 -15.38
C GLN A 28 0.55 -17.73 -16.49
N MET A 29 0.00 -17.30 -17.64
CA MET A 29 0.79 -16.75 -18.75
C MET A 29 1.60 -15.51 -18.37
N LYS A 30 1.15 -14.74 -17.37
CA LYS A 30 1.84 -13.54 -16.88
C LYS A 30 2.74 -13.79 -15.67
N GLY A 31 2.86 -15.04 -15.22
CA GLY A 31 3.63 -15.38 -14.03
C GLY A 31 3.09 -14.74 -12.74
N VAL A 32 1.79 -14.41 -12.71
CA VAL A 32 1.13 -13.84 -11.53
C VAL A 32 0.51 -14.98 -10.72
N THR A 33 0.82 -15.02 -9.43
CA THR A 33 0.31 -16.05 -8.52
C THR A 33 -1.21 -16.02 -8.41
N ILE A 34 -1.84 -17.16 -8.67
CA ILE A 34 -3.27 -17.41 -8.47
C ILE A 34 -3.45 -18.87 -8.06
N VAL A 35 -4.52 -19.19 -7.35
CA VAL A 35 -4.90 -20.56 -6.97
C VAL A 35 -6.32 -20.84 -7.44
N ASP A 36 -6.54 -22.02 -8.02
CA ASP A 36 -7.89 -22.47 -8.37
C ASP A 36 -8.64 -22.98 -7.12
N HIS A 37 -9.97 -23.05 -7.22
CA HIS A 37 -10.82 -23.37 -6.08
C HIS A 37 -10.75 -24.84 -5.66
N HIS A 38 -10.38 -25.77 -6.54
CA HIS A 38 -10.19 -27.18 -6.16
C HIS A 38 -8.92 -27.32 -5.31
N THR A 39 -7.79 -26.78 -5.80
CA THR A 39 -6.51 -26.79 -5.06
C THR A 39 -6.62 -26.02 -3.73
N ALA A 40 -7.33 -24.89 -3.71
CA ALA A 40 -7.56 -24.12 -2.49
C ALA A 40 -8.38 -24.92 -1.47
N SER A 41 -9.42 -25.64 -1.93
CA SER A 41 -10.25 -26.49 -1.07
C SER A 41 -9.46 -27.65 -0.47
N GLU A 42 -8.64 -28.35 -1.26
CA GLU A 42 -7.76 -29.42 -0.75
C GLU A 42 -6.73 -28.90 0.26
N SER A 43 -6.18 -27.70 0.00
CA SER A 43 -5.25 -27.06 0.91
C SER A 43 -5.92 -26.69 2.24
N PHE A 44 -7.17 -26.21 2.19
CA PHE A 44 -7.95 -25.92 3.38
C PHE A 44 -8.25 -27.18 4.20
N MET A 45 -8.58 -28.31 3.57
CA MET A 45 -8.81 -29.57 4.29
C MET A 45 -7.57 -30.01 5.08
N LYS A 46 -6.38 -29.92 4.46
CA LYS A 46 -5.10 -30.20 5.17
C LYS A 46 -4.86 -29.23 6.33
N HIS A 47 -5.23 -27.95 6.16
CA HIS A 47 -5.14 -26.97 7.24
C HIS A 47 -6.08 -27.34 8.40
N MET A 48 -7.33 -27.66 8.10
CA MET A 48 -8.34 -28.05 9.09
C MET A 48 -7.90 -29.29 9.88
N GLU A 49 -7.40 -30.33 9.21
CA GLU A 49 -6.86 -31.53 9.86
C GLU A 49 -5.72 -31.20 10.84
N ASN A 50 -4.80 -30.33 10.43
CA ASN A 50 -3.70 -29.90 11.27
C ASN A 50 -4.17 -29.12 12.49
N GLU A 51 -5.15 -28.24 12.34
CA GLU A 51 -5.66 -27.43 13.44
C GLU A 51 -6.50 -28.24 14.43
N VAL A 52 -7.28 -29.19 13.93
CA VAL A 52 -7.96 -30.18 14.78
C VAL A 52 -6.92 -31.00 15.57
N ARG A 53 -5.84 -31.44 14.92
CA ARG A 53 -4.77 -32.19 15.59
C ARG A 53 -4.01 -31.38 16.64
N LEU A 54 -3.74 -30.09 16.38
CA LEU A 54 -2.90 -29.25 17.25
C LEU A 54 -3.68 -28.61 18.39
N ARG A 55 -4.91 -28.16 18.14
CA ARG A 55 -5.71 -27.36 19.08
C ARG A 55 -7.17 -27.80 19.20
N ASN A 56 -7.52 -28.97 18.64
CA ASN A 56 -8.86 -29.56 18.71
C ASN A 56 -9.99 -28.65 18.18
N GLY A 57 -9.69 -27.81 17.18
CA GLY A 57 -10.71 -26.97 16.56
C GLY A 57 -10.19 -26.04 15.47
N CYS A 58 -11.05 -25.83 14.47
CA CYS A 58 -10.84 -24.89 13.38
C CYS A 58 -12.14 -24.11 13.14
N PRO A 59 -12.25 -22.84 13.58
CA PRO A 59 -13.44 -22.04 13.29
C PRO A 59 -13.54 -21.82 11.79
N ALA A 60 -14.65 -22.22 11.19
CA ALA A 60 -14.86 -22.12 9.76
C ALA A 60 -16.32 -21.82 9.43
N ASP A 61 -16.55 -20.83 8.56
CA ASP A 61 -17.87 -20.50 8.03
C ASP A 61 -18.07 -21.23 6.70
N TRP A 62 -18.85 -22.32 6.74
CA TRP A 62 -19.09 -23.16 5.57
C TRP A 62 -19.62 -22.39 4.36
N VAL A 63 -20.46 -21.36 4.59
CA VAL A 63 -21.08 -20.56 3.52
C VAL A 63 -20.03 -19.76 2.75
N TRP A 64 -18.94 -19.36 3.41
CA TRP A 64 -17.85 -18.60 2.80
C TRP A 64 -16.71 -19.48 2.28
N ILE A 65 -16.53 -20.68 2.84
CA ILE A 65 -15.45 -21.60 2.46
C ILE A 65 -15.80 -22.37 1.17
N VAL A 66 -17.06 -22.80 1.01
CA VAL A 66 -17.46 -23.53 -0.21
C VAL A 66 -17.38 -22.63 -1.43
N PRO A 67 -16.67 -23.03 -2.50
CA PRO A 67 -16.55 -22.22 -3.70
C PRO A 67 -17.91 -21.91 -4.37
N PRO A 68 -18.07 -20.71 -4.96
CA PRO A 68 -19.33 -20.31 -5.60
C PRO A 68 -19.60 -21.04 -6.93
N LEU A 69 -18.59 -21.73 -7.47
CA LEU A 69 -18.69 -22.60 -8.65
C LEU A 69 -18.25 -24.01 -8.25
N SER A 70 -18.96 -25.03 -8.74
CA SER A 70 -18.59 -26.43 -8.51
C SER A 70 -18.49 -26.83 -7.03
N GLY A 71 -19.35 -26.25 -6.17
CA GLY A 71 -19.29 -26.44 -4.71
C GLY A 71 -19.22 -27.91 -4.30
N SER A 72 -20.19 -28.74 -4.69
CA SER A 72 -20.22 -30.18 -4.36
C SER A 72 -19.15 -31.02 -5.05
N ALA A 73 -18.38 -30.46 -5.98
CA ALA A 73 -17.20 -31.12 -6.56
C ALA A 73 -15.93 -30.83 -5.76
N THR A 74 -16.02 -30.10 -4.65
CA THR A 74 -14.90 -29.78 -3.76
C THR A 74 -15.04 -30.51 -2.42
N PRO A 75 -13.95 -30.93 -1.77
CA PRO A 75 -14.03 -31.71 -0.54
C PRO A 75 -14.66 -30.92 0.63
N VAL A 76 -14.52 -29.59 0.63
CA VAL A 76 -15.06 -28.70 1.67
C VAL A 76 -16.59 -28.72 1.74
N PHE A 77 -17.28 -29.05 0.65
CA PHE A 77 -18.74 -29.17 0.67
C PHE A 77 -19.23 -30.30 1.58
N HIS A 78 -18.46 -31.39 1.66
CA HIS A 78 -18.82 -32.58 2.43
C HIS A 78 -18.35 -32.52 3.90
N GLN A 79 -17.58 -31.49 4.27
CA GLN A 79 -17.03 -31.36 5.61
C GLN A 79 -17.96 -30.53 6.49
N GLU A 80 -18.40 -31.11 7.60
CA GLU A 80 -19.10 -30.36 8.65
C GLU A 80 -18.13 -29.41 9.36
N MET A 81 -18.54 -28.16 9.53
CA MET A 81 -17.72 -27.08 10.08
C MET A 81 -18.49 -26.37 11.19
N ALA A 82 -17.76 -25.96 12.24
CA ALA A 82 -18.32 -25.16 13.32
C ALA A 82 -17.83 -23.71 13.21
N LEU A 83 -18.76 -22.77 13.15
CA LEU A 83 -18.46 -21.34 13.21
C LEU A 83 -18.47 -20.86 14.65
N TYR A 84 -17.34 -20.33 15.10
CA TYR A 84 -17.20 -19.66 16.39
C TYR A 84 -16.09 -18.60 16.31
N PHE A 85 -16.17 -17.58 17.17
CA PHE A 85 -15.28 -16.41 17.10
C PHE A 85 -14.21 -16.47 18.18
N LEU A 86 -12.95 -16.33 17.78
CA LEU A 86 -11.78 -16.25 18.67
C LEU A 86 -11.13 -14.88 18.58
N LYS A 87 -10.28 -14.53 19.54
CA LYS A 87 -9.40 -13.34 19.47
C LYS A 87 -7.94 -13.79 19.43
N PRO A 88 -7.05 -13.09 18.70
CA PRO A 88 -7.31 -11.90 17.87
C PRO A 88 -8.15 -12.21 16.62
N SER A 89 -8.99 -11.25 16.17
CA SER A 89 -9.86 -11.40 14.99
C SER A 89 -9.88 -10.16 14.10
N TYR A 90 -10.24 -10.37 12.83
CA TYR A 90 -10.68 -9.33 11.93
C TYR A 90 -12.18 -9.10 12.08
N GLU A 91 -12.59 -7.83 12.16
CA GLU A 91 -13.99 -7.43 12.31
C GLU A 91 -14.37 -6.45 11.19
N TYR A 92 -15.64 -6.51 10.78
CA TYR A 92 -16.19 -5.49 9.90
C TYR A 92 -16.21 -4.13 10.58
N GLN A 93 -16.04 -3.08 9.79
CA GLN A 93 -16.08 -1.69 10.25
C GLN A 93 -17.01 -0.88 9.36
N ASP A 94 -17.58 0.18 9.92
CA ASP A 94 -18.32 1.15 9.12
C ASP A 94 -17.41 1.75 8.04
N PRO A 95 -17.92 1.89 6.80
CA PRO A 95 -17.16 2.52 5.75
C PRO A 95 -16.66 3.90 6.17
N ALA A 96 -15.36 4.16 6.00
CA ALA A 96 -14.69 5.31 6.57
C ALA A 96 -15.36 6.65 6.24
N TRP A 97 -15.92 6.83 5.03
CA TRP A 97 -16.58 8.07 4.63
C TRP A 97 -17.90 8.35 5.37
N ARG A 98 -18.54 7.35 5.99
CA ARG A 98 -19.74 7.54 6.82
C ARG A 98 -19.38 8.09 8.20
N THR A 99 -18.25 7.66 8.74
CA THR A 99 -17.79 8.02 10.08
C THR A 99 -16.77 9.16 10.08
N HIS A 100 -16.14 9.44 8.94
CA HIS A 100 -15.13 10.48 8.82
C HIS A 100 -15.74 11.87 8.95
N VAL A 101 -15.35 12.58 10.01
CA VAL A 101 -15.59 14.01 10.14
C VAL A 101 -14.62 14.73 9.21
N TRP A 102 -15.09 15.02 8.00
CA TRP A 102 -14.38 15.85 7.05
C TRP A 102 -14.06 17.19 7.71
N LYS A 103 -12.79 17.42 8.00
CA LYS A 103 -12.33 18.77 8.32
C LYS A 103 -12.45 19.58 7.04
N LYS A 104 -13.60 20.22 6.83
CA LYS A 104 -13.66 21.38 5.93
C LYS A 104 -12.50 22.25 6.37
N GLY A 105 -11.60 22.56 5.43
CA GLY A 105 -10.42 23.36 5.72
C GLY A 105 -10.82 24.52 6.63
N ARG A 106 -9.97 24.86 7.61
CA ARG A 106 -10.09 26.07 8.42
C ARG A 106 -10.97 27.12 7.72
N ASP A 107 -12.14 27.37 8.30
CA ASP A 107 -13.10 28.45 7.98
C ASP A 107 -14.27 28.12 7.03
N SER A 108 -15.30 27.45 7.53
CA SER A 108 -16.67 27.66 7.03
C SER A 108 -17.74 27.47 8.11
N GLY A 109 -17.59 28.16 9.24
CA GLY A 109 -18.62 28.21 10.30
C GLY A 109 -18.16 28.95 11.56
N LYS A 110 -18.49 30.24 11.65
CA LYS A 110 -18.49 31.08 12.88
C LYS A 110 -17.22 31.07 13.74
N SER A 111 -16.09 31.46 13.17
CA SER A 111 -14.99 32.07 13.93
C SER A 111 -14.61 33.38 13.26
N GLN A 112 -14.44 34.42 14.06
CA GLN A 112 -14.06 35.76 13.64
C GLN A 112 -13.06 35.71 12.49
N LYS A 113 -13.44 36.24 11.31
CA LYS A 113 -12.51 36.44 10.20
C LYS A 113 -11.35 37.29 10.73
N LYS A 114 -10.24 36.66 11.12
CA LYS A 114 -8.98 37.40 11.27
C LYS A 114 -8.74 38.05 9.90
N PRO A 115 -8.53 39.37 9.83
CA PRO A 115 -8.42 40.06 8.56
C PRO A 115 -7.28 39.40 7.77
N LYS A 116 -7.60 38.83 6.59
CA LYS A 116 -6.59 38.37 5.65
C LYS A 116 -5.76 39.60 5.27
N ARG A 117 -4.61 39.78 5.91
CA ARG A 117 -3.66 40.85 5.60
C ARG A 117 -3.22 40.66 4.15
N LYS A 118 -3.71 41.51 3.26
CA LYS A 118 -3.27 41.54 1.86
C LYS A 118 -1.86 42.15 1.86
N PHE A 119 -0.83 41.31 1.75
CA PHE A 119 0.53 41.80 1.55
C PHE A 119 0.72 42.23 0.11
N HIS A 120 1.35 43.38 -0.09
CA HIS A 120 1.68 43.84 -1.43
C HIS A 120 2.87 43.04 -1.97
N PHE A 121 2.93 42.76 -3.28
CA PHE A 121 4.02 41.99 -3.89
C PHE A 121 5.41 42.51 -3.49
N LYS A 122 5.56 43.84 -3.37
CA LYS A 122 6.78 44.51 -2.91
C LYS A 122 7.19 44.12 -1.48
N GLN A 123 6.24 43.87 -0.58
CA GLN A 123 6.51 43.42 0.80
C GLN A 123 6.98 41.97 0.80
N ILE A 124 6.36 41.12 -0.01
CA ILE A 124 6.78 39.72 -0.19
C ILE A 124 8.18 39.67 -0.77
N ALA A 125 8.46 40.43 -1.84
CA ALA A 125 9.78 40.50 -2.46
C ALA A 125 10.86 40.98 -1.48
N ARG A 126 10.57 41.96 -0.63
CA ARG A 126 11.49 42.42 0.43
C ARG A 126 11.73 41.34 1.49
N ALA A 127 10.68 40.65 1.93
CA ALA A 127 10.80 39.56 2.89
C ALA A 127 11.63 38.40 2.31
N VAL A 128 11.38 37.99 1.07
CA VAL A 128 12.14 36.96 0.35
C VAL A 128 13.60 37.37 0.18
N LYS A 129 13.88 38.63 -0.16
CA LYS A 129 15.27 39.13 -0.27
C LYS A 129 15.99 39.12 1.08
N PHE A 130 15.29 39.46 2.15
CA PHE A 130 15.83 39.44 3.51
C PHE A 130 16.10 38.00 3.97
N THR A 131 15.13 37.09 3.82
CA THR A 131 15.28 35.69 4.20
C THR A 131 16.35 35.00 3.36
N SER A 132 16.40 35.21 2.04
CA SER A 132 17.46 34.67 1.18
C SER A 132 18.86 35.10 1.62
N LYS A 133 19.04 36.38 2.00
CA LYS A 133 20.34 36.87 2.51
C LYS A 133 20.72 36.25 3.85
N LEU A 134 19.74 36.04 4.75
CA LEU A 134 19.94 35.44 6.06
C LEU A 134 20.21 33.93 5.95
N PHE A 135 19.43 33.21 5.14
CA PHE A 135 19.60 31.79 4.84
C PHE A 135 20.90 31.52 4.10
N GLY A 136 21.27 32.32 3.10
CA GLY A 136 22.55 32.16 2.38
C GLY A 136 23.76 32.28 3.32
N ARG A 137 23.73 33.23 4.27
CA ARG A 137 24.79 33.37 5.30
C ARG A 137 24.78 32.24 6.34
N ALA A 138 23.61 31.75 6.73
CA ALA A 138 23.49 30.68 7.72
C ALA A 138 23.86 29.31 7.13
N LEU A 139 23.41 29.01 5.90
CA LEU A 139 23.67 27.75 5.21
C LEU A 139 25.11 27.62 4.73
N SER A 140 25.75 28.71 4.28
CA SER A 140 27.17 28.68 3.86
C SER A 140 28.15 28.37 4.99
N ARG A 141 27.75 28.55 6.25
CA ARG A 141 28.56 28.17 7.43
C ARG A 141 28.37 26.72 7.86
N ARG A 142 27.39 26.01 7.30
CA ARG A 142 27.09 24.61 7.64
C ARG A 142 27.80 23.68 6.67
N ILE A 143 28.24 22.53 7.17
CA ILE A 143 28.82 21.48 6.34
C ILE A 143 27.72 20.97 5.38
N LYS A 144 28.07 20.85 4.09
CA LYS A 144 27.19 20.26 3.08
C LYS A 144 27.04 18.76 3.36
N ALA A 145 25.81 18.27 3.44
CA ALA A 145 25.51 16.86 3.60
C ALA A 145 24.58 16.42 2.47
N THR A 146 24.99 15.43 1.71
CA THR A 146 24.22 14.91 0.57
C THR A 146 23.70 13.53 0.93
N VAL A 147 22.40 13.34 0.83
CA VAL A 147 21.71 12.08 1.07
C VAL A 147 21.23 11.55 -0.28
N LEU A 148 21.84 10.47 -0.74
CA LEU A 148 21.42 9.76 -1.94
C LEU A 148 20.50 8.60 -1.56
N TYR A 149 19.43 8.39 -2.32
CA TYR A 149 18.58 7.22 -2.12
C TYR A 149 18.33 6.46 -3.42
N ALA A 150 18.21 5.14 -3.29
CA ALA A 150 17.65 4.27 -4.32
C ALA A 150 16.46 3.51 -3.75
N THR A 151 15.35 3.51 -4.48
CA THR A 151 14.12 2.86 -4.04
C THR A 151 13.34 2.27 -5.21
N GLU A 152 12.78 1.09 -4.99
CA GLU A 152 11.80 0.48 -5.92
C GLU A 152 10.36 0.67 -5.42
N THR A 153 10.16 0.55 -4.09
CA THR A 153 8.82 0.58 -3.44
C THR A 153 8.55 1.87 -2.67
N GLY A 154 9.45 2.85 -2.68
CA GLY A 154 9.32 4.13 -1.98
C GLY A 154 9.76 4.13 -0.50
N LYS A 155 10.14 2.97 0.07
CA LYS A 155 10.53 2.87 1.49
C LYS A 155 11.81 3.65 1.80
N SER A 156 12.88 3.44 1.01
CA SER A 156 14.17 4.12 1.18
C SER A 156 14.07 5.62 0.95
N GLU A 157 13.22 6.05 0.01
CA GLU A 157 12.93 7.47 -0.20
C GLU A 157 12.31 8.11 1.06
N GLY A 158 11.36 7.43 1.70
CA GLY A 158 10.76 7.88 2.96
C GLY A 158 11.80 8.06 4.07
N PHE A 159 12.72 7.11 4.23
CA PHE A 159 13.81 7.21 5.20
C PHE A 159 14.78 8.35 4.86
N ALA A 160 15.16 8.50 3.59
CA ALA A 160 16.06 9.56 3.13
C ALA A 160 15.48 10.97 3.36
N LYS A 161 14.18 11.16 3.09
CA LYS A 161 13.48 12.43 3.39
C LYS A 161 13.48 12.74 4.89
N LYS A 162 13.18 11.74 5.73
CA LYS A 162 13.22 11.90 7.18
C LYS A 162 14.62 12.21 7.70
N LEU A 163 15.64 11.56 7.13
CA LEU A 163 17.04 11.84 7.42
C LEU A 163 17.42 13.28 7.04
N GLY A 164 16.98 13.74 5.86
CA GLY A 164 17.19 15.11 5.38
C GLY A 164 16.58 16.17 6.30
N GLU A 165 15.37 15.93 6.83
CA GLU A 165 14.73 16.83 7.81
C GLU A 165 15.53 16.93 9.11
N ILE A 166 15.96 15.79 9.66
CA ILE A 166 16.74 15.73 10.90
C ILE A 166 18.11 16.41 10.70
N PHE A 167 18.81 16.07 9.62
CA PHE A 167 20.12 16.63 9.31
C PHE A 167 20.04 18.12 8.96
N GLY A 168 18.94 18.59 8.37
CA GLY A 168 18.72 19.99 8.02
C GLY A 168 18.77 20.96 9.21
N HIS A 169 18.65 20.47 10.46
CA HIS A 169 18.83 21.29 11.65
C HIS A 169 20.29 21.71 11.89
N ALA A 170 21.27 20.86 11.55
CA ALA A 170 22.69 21.07 11.81
C ALA A 170 23.53 21.25 10.52
N PHE A 171 23.16 20.56 9.44
CA PHE A 171 23.85 20.53 8.17
C PHE A 171 23.09 21.31 7.10
N ASN A 172 23.77 21.64 6.00
CA ASN A 172 23.11 22.02 4.75
C ASN A 172 22.78 20.72 4.00
N ALA A 173 21.72 20.05 4.45
CA ALA A 173 21.32 18.73 3.96
C ALA A 173 20.53 18.81 2.64
N GLN A 174 20.93 18.03 1.65
CA GLN A 174 20.25 17.88 0.36
C GLN A 174 19.96 16.41 0.10
N VAL A 175 18.76 16.10 -0.42
CA VAL A 175 18.33 14.72 -0.69
C VAL A 175 18.10 14.56 -2.18
N TYR A 176 18.75 13.57 -2.81
CA TYR A 176 18.65 13.29 -4.23
C TYR A 176 18.34 11.81 -4.49
N CYS A 177 17.57 11.55 -5.55
CA CYS A 177 17.47 10.21 -6.11
C CYS A 177 18.81 9.86 -6.77
N MET A 178 19.31 8.64 -6.57
CA MET A 178 20.56 8.19 -7.19
C MET A 178 20.53 8.24 -8.72
N SER A 179 19.36 8.04 -9.35
CA SER A 179 19.21 8.13 -10.80
C SER A 179 19.44 9.53 -11.36
N ASP A 180 19.22 10.55 -10.54
CA ASP A 180 19.20 11.95 -10.96
C ASP A 180 20.46 12.69 -10.51
N TYR A 181 21.36 12.01 -9.79
CA TYR A 181 22.57 12.59 -9.23
C TYR A 181 23.75 12.41 -10.17
N ASP A 182 24.42 13.51 -10.53
CA ASP A 182 25.65 13.48 -11.33
C ASP A 182 26.83 13.01 -10.49
N ILE A 183 27.35 11.83 -10.86
CA ILE A 183 28.46 11.14 -10.21
C ILE A 183 29.73 12.01 -10.18
N SER A 184 29.92 12.92 -11.14
CA SER A 184 31.08 13.82 -11.19
C SER A 184 31.17 14.73 -9.96
N ASN A 185 30.02 15.00 -9.30
CA ASN A 185 29.97 15.83 -8.10
C ASN A 185 30.40 15.08 -6.83
N ILE A 186 30.56 13.76 -6.87
CA ILE A 186 30.85 12.94 -5.67
C ILE A 186 32.18 13.31 -5.02
N GLU A 187 33.19 13.71 -5.82
CA GLU A 187 34.51 14.15 -5.36
C GLU A 187 34.45 15.46 -4.55
N HIS A 188 33.37 16.23 -4.72
CA HIS A 188 33.18 17.54 -4.11
C HIS A 188 32.21 17.48 -2.91
N GLU A 189 31.74 16.29 -2.53
CA GLU A 189 30.86 16.12 -1.38
C GLU A 189 31.64 16.04 -0.07
N ALA A 190 31.26 16.87 0.90
CA ALA A 190 31.90 16.89 2.22
C ALA A 190 31.39 15.77 3.15
N LEU A 191 30.12 15.38 3.00
CA LEU A 191 29.49 14.28 3.72
C LEU A 191 28.43 13.65 2.83
N LEU A 192 28.60 12.35 2.53
CA LEU A 192 27.69 11.58 1.69
C LEU A 192 27.03 10.47 2.53
N LEU A 193 25.70 10.42 2.51
CA LEU A 193 24.89 9.39 3.14
C LEU A 193 24.10 8.67 2.05
N VAL A 194 24.13 7.34 2.06
CA VAL A 194 23.46 6.52 1.07
C VAL A 194 22.38 5.69 1.75
N VAL A 195 21.14 5.84 1.30
CA VAL A 195 19.97 5.14 1.83
C VAL A 195 19.39 4.23 0.75
N THR A 196 19.71 2.94 0.82
CA THR A 196 19.23 1.93 -0.11
C THR A 196 18.46 0.85 0.62
N SER A 197 17.52 0.21 -0.06
CA SER A 197 16.88 -1.02 0.42
C SER A 197 17.26 -2.13 -0.52
N THR A 198 17.69 -3.26 0.02
CA THR A 198 17.83 -4.50 -0.74
C THR A 198 16.49 -5.23 -0.73
N PHE A 199 16.11 -5.88 -1.83
CA PHE A 199 15.03 -6.86 -1.82
C PHE A 199 15.61 -8.17 -1.27
N GLY A 200 15.18 -8.54 -0.06
CA GLY A 200 15.63 -9.77 0.60
C GLY A 200 15.70 -9.60 2.12
N ASN A 201 15.67 -10.72 2.85
CA ASN A 201 16.22 -10.74 4.19
C ASN A 201 17.72 -10.49 4.05
N GLY A 202 18.27 -9.50 4.75
CA GLY A 202 19.72 -9.45 4.93
C GLY A 202 20.27 -10.78 5.41
#